data_AF-A0A350DJB1-F1
#
_entry.id   AF-A0A350DJB1-F1
#
_cell.length_a   1.000
_cell.length_b   1.000
_cell.length_c   1.000
_cell.angle_alpha   90.00
_cell.angle_beta   90.00
_cell.angle_gamma   90.00
#
_symmetry.space_group_name_H-M   'P 1'
#
loop_
_entity.id
_entity.type
_entity.pdbx_description
1 polymer ?
#
loop_
_entity_poly.entity_id
_entity_poly.type
_entity_poly.pdbx_seq_one_letter_code
_entity_poly.pdbx_strand_id
1 'polypeptide(L)'
;MKHLHMLMAVLLIALFLYQSYVVLSANKKPPFAVKISTHILYAVIIISGAGMLVQLMSVNAPVQWVFAKVILLVAALSASIKAFNDKATPSQRKTGILIAGIAYVGILVLAFTKPGNLF
;
A
#
# COMPACT_ATOMS: atom_id res chain seq x y z
N MET A 1 -1.74 -9.56 -15.94
CA MET A 1 -1.28 -9.31 -14.56
C MET A 1 -1.11 -7.83 -14.23
N LYS A 2 -0.44 -7.03 -15.08
CA LYS A 2 -0.19 -5.59 -14.84
C LYS A 2 -1.45 -4.79 -14.48
N HIS A 3 -2.50 -4.87 -15.31
CA HIS A 3 -3.74 -4.08 -15.10
C HIS A 3 -4.44 -4.44 -13.79
N LEU A 4 -4.49 -5.73 -13.46
CA LEU A 4 -5.04 -6.19 -12.18
C LEU A 4 -4.24 -5.62 -11.00
N HIS A 5 -2.90 -5.71 -11.03
CA HIS A 5 -2.05 -5.17 -9.98
C HIS A 5 -2.23 -3.65 -9.80
N MET A 6 -2.32 -2.90 -10.91
CA MET A 6 -2.58 -1.45 -10.85
C MET A 6 -3.95 -1.14 -10.26
N LEU A 7 -5.00 -1.86 -10.65
CA LEU A 7 -6.33 -1.69 -10.07
C LEU A 7 -6.31 -1.95 -8.55
N MET A 8 -5.65 -3.03 -8.10
CA MET A 8 -5.55 -3.33 -6.68
C MET A 8 -4.77 -2.25 -5.92
N ALA A 9 -3.70 -1.70 -6.51
CA ALA A 9 -2.95 -0.59 -5.93
C ALA A 9 -3.83 0.67 -5.76
N VAL A 10 -4.60 1.02 -6.78
CA VAL A 10 -5.54 2.16 -6.72
C VAL A 10 -6.60 1.93 -5.65
N LEU A 11 -7.22 0.75 -5.62
CA LEU A 11 -8.23 0.41 -4.61
C LEU A 11 -7.64 0.44 -3.19
N LEU A 12 -6.41 -0.05 -3.00
CA LEU A 12 -5.75 -0.04 -1.69
C LEU A 12 -5.51 1.40 -1.21
N ILE A 13 -5.03 2.27 -2.09
CA ILE A 13 -4.83 3.69 -1.79
C ILE A 13 -6.17 4.35 -1.47
N ALA A 14 -7.23 4.07 -2.24
CA ALA A 14 -8.57 4.61 -1.98
C ALA A 14 -9.12 4.18 -0.62
N LEU A 15 -8.98 2.90 -0.25
CA LEU A 15 -9.39 2.40 1.08
C LEU A 15 -8.55 3.02 2.20
N PHE A 16 -7.25 3.23 2.00
CA PHE A 16 -6.40 3.94 2.96
C PHE A 16 -6.87 5.38 3.18
N LEU A 17 -7.15 6.12 2.10
CA LEU A 17 -7.64 7.50 2.16
C LEU A 17 -9.00 7.56 2.87
N TYR A 18 -9.91 6.65 2.54
CA TYR A 18 -11.21 6.56 3.19
C TYR A 18 -11.09 6.28 4.70
N GLN A 19 -10.27 5.31 5.09
CA GLN A 19 -10.03 5.00 6.51
C GLN A 19 -9.42 6.20 7.25
N SER A 20 -8.46 6.87 6.63
CA SER A 20 -7.82 8.07 7.17
C SER A 20 -8.84 9.20 7.37
N TYR A 21 -9.71 9.44 6.39
CA TYR A 21 -10.78 10.43 6.49
C TYR A 21 -11.76 10.12 7.63
N VAL A 22 -12.24 8.88 7.73
CA VAL A 22 -13.18 8.46 8.79
C VAL A 22 -12.58 8.66 10.18
N VAL A 23 -11.31 8.27 10.35
CA VAL A 23 -10.60 8.35 11.63
C VAL A 23 -10.26 9.78 12.01
N LEU A 24 -9.86 10.62 11.06
CA LEU A 24 -9.44 12.00 11.35
C LEU A 24 -10.61 12.97 11.47
N SER A 25 -11.63 12.84 10.62
CA SER A 25 -12.73 13.82 10.55
C SER A 25 -13.85 13.53 11.53
N ALA A 26 -14.23 12.26 11.69
CA ALA A 26 -15.36 11.87 12.51
C ALA A 26 -14.95 11.27 13.86
N ASN A 27 -13.64 11.05 14.08
CA ASN A 27 -13.11 10.23 15.17
C ASN A 27 -13.83 8.86 15.28
N LYS A 28 -14.34 8.38 14.13
CA LYS A 28 -15.10 7.13 14.02
C LYS A 28 -14.19 5.99 13.59
N LYS A 29 -14.64 4.77 13.86
CA LYS A 29 -13.96 3.57 13.41
C LYS A 29 -14.36 3.27 11.96
N PRO A 30 -13.41 2.85 11.10
CA PRO A 30 -13.76 2.32 9.79
C PRO A 30 -14.68 1.10 9.92
N PRO A 31 -15.63 0.90 8.97
CA PRO A 31 -16.47 -0.28 8.94
C PRO A 31 -15.64 -1.58 8.85
N PHE A 32 -16.14 -2.65 9.46
CA PHE A 32 -15.49 -3.97 9.43
C PHE A 32 -15.22 -4.46 7.99
N ALA A 33 -16.17 -4.25 7.08
CA ALA A 33 -16.02 -4.58 5.67
C ALA A 33 -14.78 -3.92 5.05
N VAL A 34 -14.55 -2.63 5.32
CA VAL A 34 -13.38 -1.89 4.81
C VAL A 34 -12.07 -2.46 5.36
N LYS A 35 -12.05 -2.85 6.64
CA LYS A 35 -10.88 -3.47 7.26
C LYS A 35 -10.54 -4.81 6.60
N ILE A 36 -11.54 -5.66 6.35
CA ILE A 36 -11.36 -6.93 5.62
C ILE A 36 -10.89 -6.66 4.18
N SER A 37 -11.58 -5.80 3.44
CA SER A 37 -11.23 -5.49 2.05
C SER A 37 -9.78 -5.01 1.95
N THR A 38 -9.32 -4.20 2.90
CA THR A 38 -7.93 -3.74 2.95
C THR A 38 -6.94 -4.91 3.11
N HIS A 39 -7.22 -5.87 4.00
CA HIS A 39 -6.37 -7.06 4.19
C HIS A 39 -6.34 -7.95 2.95
N ILE A 40 -7.49 -8.17 2.31
CA ILE A 40 -7.59 -8.92 1.06
C ILE A 40 -6.76 -8.23 -0.03
N LEU A 41 -6.90 -6.90 -0.19
CA LEU A 41 -6.12 -6.16 -1.18
C LEU A 41 -4.61 -6.22 -0.93
N TYR A 42 -4.17 -6.18 0.33
CA TYR A 42 -2.75 -6.40 0.65
C TYR A 42 -2.27 -7.78 0.16
N ALA A 43 -3.03 -8.85 0.43
CA ALA A 43 -2.68 -10.18 -0.03
C ALA A 43 -2.61 -10.25 -1.57
N VAL A 44 -3.61 -9.71 -2.27
CA VAL A 44 -3.65 -9.72 -3.74
C VAL A 44 -2.50 -8.89 -4.33
N ILE A 45 -2.16 -7.73 -3.76
CA ILE A 45 -1.01 -6.92 -4.21
C ILE A 45 0.30 -7.67 -4.03
N ILE A 46 0.50 -8.33 -2.89
CA ILE A 46 1.72 -9.09 -2.62
C ILE A 46 1.86 -10.24 -3.62
N ILE A 47 0.81 -11.04 -3.81
CA ILE A 47 0.83 -12.18 -4.74
C ILE A 47 1.05 -11.72 -6.18
N SER A 48 0.29 -10.72 -6.64
CA SER A 48 0.43 -10.21 -8.01
C SER A 48 1.78 -9.52 -8.24
N GLY A 49 2.31 -8.82 -7.24
CA GLY A 49 3.64 -8.20 -7.28
C GLY A 49 4.76 -9.23 -7.33
N ALA A 50 4.66 -10.31 -6.54
CA ALA A 50 5.61 -11.43 -6.58
C ALA A 50 5.61 -12.10 -7.97
N GLY A 51 4.44 -12.33 -8.56
CA GLY A 51 4.34 -12.86 -9.93
C GLY A 51 5.02 -11.97 -10.97
N MET A 52 4.85 -10.64 -10.88
CA MET A 52 5.55 -9.69 -11.75
C MET A 52 7.06 -9.66 -11.51
N LEU A 53 7.52 -9.83 -10.26
CA LEU A 53 8.94 -9.92 -9.93
C LEU A 53 9.59 -11.15 -10.57
N VAL A 54 8.92 -12.31 -10.52
CA VAL A 54 9.41 -13.54 -11.20
C VAL A 54 9.61 -13.30 -12.70
N GLN A 55 8.67 -12.61 -13.36
CA GLN A 55 8.79 -12.26 -14.77
C GLN A 55 10.01 -11.36 -15.03
N LEU A 56 10.23 -10.34 -14.21
CA LEU A 56 11.39 -9.45 -14.32
C LEU A 56 12.72 -10.19 -14.13
N MET A 57 12.78 -11.11 -13.16
CA MET A 57 13.99 -11.91 -12.90
C MET A 57 14.29 -12.86 -14.06
N SER A 58 13.26 -13.43 -14.71
CA SER A 58 13.45 -14.32 -15.88
C SER A 58 14.10 -13.66 -17.09
N VAL A 59 14.06 -12.32 -17.17
CA VAL A 59 14.66 -11.53 -18.26
C VAL A 59 15.86 -10.71 -17.80
N ASN A 60 16.43 -11.00 -16.61
CA ASN A 60 17.55 -10.27 -16.01
C ASN A 60 17.33 -8.74 -15.92
N ALA A 61 16.08 -8.31 -15.71
CA ALA A 61 15.78 -6.90 -15.55
C ALA A 61 16.30 -6.36 -14.20
N PRO A 62 16.65 -5.06 -14.12
CA PRO A 62 16.97 -4.42 -12.84
C PRO A 62 15.74 -4.39 -11.93
N VAL A 63 15.86 -4.98 -10.74
CA VAL A 63 14.77 -5.18 -9.76
C VAL A 63 14.89 -4.33 -8.49
N GLN A 64 15.93 -3.50 -8.36
CA GLN A 64 16.19 -2.68 -7.17
C GLN A 64 15.01 -1.77 -6.81
N TRP A 65 14.36 -1.18 -7.82
CA TRP A 65 13.17 -0.35 -7.64
C TRP A 65 11.95 -1.15 -7.12
N VAL A 66 11.86 -2.44 -7.45
CA VAL A 66 10.82 -3.35 -6.93
C VAL A 66 11.06 -3.62 -5.45
N PHE A 67 12.31 -3.88 -5.05
CA PHE A 67 12.66 -4.04 -3.63
C PHE A 67 12.37 -2.78 -2.81
N ALA A 68 12.66 -1.60 -3.35
CA ALA A 68 12.28 -0.34 -2.71
C ALA A 68 10.76 -0.23 -2.51
N LYS A 69 9.95 -0.63 -3.50
CA LYS A 69 8.48 -0.71 -3.34
C LYS A 69 8.05 -1.69 -2.26
N VAL A 70 8.70 -2.85 -2.14
CA VAL A 70 8.39 -3.84 -1.10
C VAL A 70 8.67 -3.26 0.29
N ILE A 71 9.79 -2.57 0.48
CA ILE A 71 10.13 -1.91 1.74
C ILE A 71 9.08 -0.85 2.09
N LEU A 72 8.69 -0.01 1.12
CA LEU A 72 7.63 0.98 1.33
C LEU A 72 6.27 0.32 1.60
N LEU A 73 5.96 -0.81 0.96
CA LEU A 73 4.71 -1.54 1.20
C LEU A 73 4.67 -2.09 2.63
N VAL A 74 5.78 -2.62 3.14
CA VAL A 74 5.90 -3.06 4.54
C VAL A 74 5.72 -1.87 5.48
N ALA A 75 6.37 -0.74 5.21
CA ALA A 75 6.20 0.47 6.00
C ALA A 75 4.74 0.96 6.00
N ALA A 76 4.09 1.00 4.84
CA ALA A 76 2.68 1.39 4.70
C ALA A 76 1.75 0.44 5.47
N LEU A 77 1.98 -0.87 5.37
CA LEU A 77 1.21 -1.90 6.07
C LEU A 77 1.35 -1.75 7.59
N SER A 78 2.59 -1.71 8.11
CA SER A 78 2.85 -1.60 9.54
C SER A 78 2.28 -0.30 10.12
N ALA A 79 2.45 0.81 9.42
CA ALA A 79 1.91 2.10 9.85
C ALA A 79 0.38 2.12 9.82
N SER A 80 -0.25 1.55 8.78
CA SER A 80 -1.71 1.44 8.68
C SER A 80 -2.30 0.56 9.78
N ILE A 81 -1.68 -0.59 10.09
CA ILE A 81 -2.12 -1.47 11.18
C ILE A 81 -2.12 -0.72 12.51
N LYS A 82 -1.09 0.08 12.77
CA LYS A 82 -0.97 0.86 14.00
C LYS A 82 -1.93 2.05 14.02
N ALA A 83 -2.10 2.73 12.88
CA ALA A 83 -2.98 3.88 12.73
C ALA A 83 -4.47 3.54 12.93
N PHE A 84 -4.89 2.37 12.44
CA PHE A 84 -6.29 1.94 12.46
C PHE A 84 -6.58 0.90 13.54
N ASN A 85 -5.67 0.75 14.52
CA ASN A 85 -5.90 -0.08 15.69
C ASN A 85 -6.92 0.56 16.63
N ASP A 86 -7.83 -0.25 17.17
CA ASP A 86 -8.85 0.20 18.13
C ASP A 86 -8.26 0.86 19.39
N LYS A 87 -7.06 0.44 19.80
CA LYS A 87 -6.35 0.93 20.99
C LYS A 87 -5.38 2.08 20.68
N ALA A 88 -5.30 2.55 19.44
CA ALA A 88 -4.39 3.63 19.06
C ALA A 88 -4.85 4.97 19.64
N THR A 89 -3.94 5.65 20.33
CA THR A 89 -4.13 7.04 20.78
C THR A 89 -4.26 7.99 19.59
N PRO A 90 -4.91 9.15 19.72
CA PRO A 90 -5.04 10.11 18.62
C PRO A 90 -3.71 10.50 17.96
N SER A 91 -2.64 10.63 18.75
CA SER A 91 -1.29 10.89 18.25
C SER A 91 -0.76 9.73 17.40
N GLN A 92 -0.89 8.49 17.87
CA GLN A 92 -0.48 7.29 17.10
C GLN A 92 -1.26 7.16 15.78
N ARG A 93 -2.56 7.51 15.77
CA ARG A 93 -3.37 7.50 14.55
C ARG A 93 -2.85 8.50 13.52
N LYS A 94 -2.65 9.75 13.93
CA LYS A 94 -2.14 10.82 13.05
C LYS A 94 -0.75 10.48 12.50
N THR A 95 0.16 10.06 13.37
CA THR A 95 1.53 9.69 12.97
C THR A 95 1.54 8.46 12.05
N GLY A 96 0.73 7.44 12.35
CA GLY A 96 0.64 6.25 11.50
C GLY A 96 0.05 6.56 10.12
N ILE A 97 -0.99 7.41 10.04
CA ILE A 97 -1.54 7.88 8.77
C ILE A 97 -0.48 8.66 7.98
N LEU A 98 0.27 9.55 8.62
CA LEU A 98 1.33 10.32 7.96
C LEU A 98 2.42 9.41 7.38
N ILE A 99 2.94 8.47 8.17
CA ILE A 99 3.97 7.52 7.73
C ILE A 99 3.46 6.66 6.57
N ALA A 100 2.25 6.11 6.68
CA ALA A 100 1.65 5.32 5.62
C ALA A 100 1.42 6.16 4.34
N GLY A 101 0.98 7.41 4.48
CA GLY A 101 0.79 8.34 3.38
C GLY A 101 2.08 8.61 2.61
N ILE A 102 3.17 8.91 3.33
CA ILE A 102 4.51 9.09 2.73
C ILE A 102 4.93 7.82 1.98
N ALA A 103 4.73 6.64 2.59
CA ALA A 103 5.07 5.38 1.96
C ALA A 103 4.27 5.11 0.67
N TYR A 104 2.96 5.36 0.67
CA TYR A 104 2.14 5.25 -0.55
C TYR A 104 2.56 6.23 -1.64
N VAL A 105 2.88 7.47 -1.29
CA VAL A 105 3.42 8.45 -2.25
C VAL A 105 4.74 7.96 -2.84
N GLY A 106 5.64 7.41 -2.02
CA GLY A 106 6.88 6.81 -2.51
C GLY A 106 6.65 5.64 -3.46
N ILE A 107 5.67 4.78 -3.19
CA ILE A 107 5.30 3.67 -4.09
C ILE A 107 4.79 4.20 -5.43
N LEU A 108 3.98 5.26 -5.43
CA LEU A 108 3.50 5.91 -6.65
C LEU A 108 4.66 6.50 -7.45
N VAL A 109 5.57 7.25 -6.81
CA VAL A 109 6.76 7.79 -7.48
C VAL A 109 7.55 6.66 -8.13
N LEU A 110 7.87 5.59 -7.40
CA LEU A 110 8.57 4.43 -7.94
C LEU A 110 7.79 3.68 -9.03
N ALA A 111 6.47 3.85 -9.14
CA ALA A 111 5.69 3.29 -10.23
C ALA A 111 5.86 4.07 -11.53
N PHE A 112 6.09 5.38 -11.46
CA PHE A 112 6.33 6.24 -12.62
C PHE A 112 7.81 6.34 -12.99
N THR A 113 8.72 6.27 -12.03
CA THR A 113 10.18 6.43 -12.25
C THR A 113 10.90 5.09 -12.49
N LYS A 114 10.17 4.03 -12.85
CA LYS A 114 10.78 2.71 -13.07
C LYS A 114 11.80 2.77 -14.23
N PRO A 115 12.89 1.98 -14.16
CA PRO A 115 13.89 1.95 -15.22
C PRO A 115 13.35 1.26 -16.48
N GLY A 116 13.40 1.97 -17.61
CA GLY A 116 12.94 1.48 -18.91
C GLY A 116 11.42 1.33 -19.02
N ASN A 117 10.91 1.10 -20.24
CA ASN A 117 9.51 0.72 -20.49
C ASN A 117 9.23 -0.74 -20.06
N LEU A 118 9.74 -1.13 -18.88
CA LEU A 118 9.48 -2.44 -18.29
C LEU A 118 8.02 -2.46 -17.82
N PHE A 119 7.18 -2.99 -18.71
CA PHE A 119 5.71 -3.04 -18.73
C PHE A 119 4.97 -1.78 -19.15
#